data_AF-A0A7T1WST2-F1
#
_entry.id   AF-A0A7T1WST2-F1
#
_cell.length_a   1.000
_cell.length_b   1.000
_cell.length_c   1.000
_cell.angle_alpha   90.00
_cell.angle_beta   90.00
_cell.angle_gamma   90.00
#
_symmetry.space_group_name_H-M   'P 1'
#
loop_
_entity.id
_entity.type
_entity.pdbx_description
1 polymer ?
#
loop_
_entity_poly.entity_id
_entity_poly.type
_entity_poly.pdbx_seq_one_letter_code
_entity_poly.pdbx_strand_id
1 'polypeptide(L)' 'MPDEPSVWEVRLGIYATEQQAEEIKERITRLLCPDPDHAPPCPVPWSALLLHGSDLDDAESYSDLVEQARIERR' A
#
# COMPACT_ATOMS: atom_id res chain seq x y z
N MET A 1 19.22 19.22 -4.99
CA MET A 1 20.27 18.55 -4.16
C MET A 1 19.71 17.18 -3.81
N PRO A 2 20.47 16.07 -3.91
CA PRO A 2 19.93 14.73 -3.64
C PRO A 2 19.59 14.46 -2.16
N ASP A 3 19.74 15.43 -1.26
CA ASP A 3 19.72 15.22 0.20
C ASP A 3 18.59 15.99 0.94
N GLU A 4 17.63 16.59 0.23
CA GLU A 4 16.46 17.20 0.87
C GLU A 4 15.29 16.19 0.95
N PRO A 5 14.58 16.10 2.09
CA PRO A 5 13.38 15.27 2.19
C PRO A 5 12.34 15.64 1.14
N SER A 6 11.80 14.64 0.45
CA SER A 6 10.69 14.77 -0.50
C SER A 6 9.63 13.72 -0.19
N VAL A 7 8.42 13.91 -0.72
CA VAL A 7 7.39 12.87 -0.70
C VAL A 7 7.77 11.81 -1.73
N TRP A 8 7.83 10.56 -1.28
CA TRP A 8 8.02 9.39 -2.12
C TRP A 8 6.85 8.44 -1.88
N GLU A 9 6.26 7.93 -2.95
CA GLU A 9 5.15 6.99 -2.86
C GLU A 9 5.64 5.56 -3.14
N VAL A 10 5.22 4.64 -2.28
CA VAL A 10 5.36 3.19 -2.52
C VAL A 10 3.96 2.66 -2.80
N ARG A 11 3.74 2.14 -4.01
CA ARG A 11 2.46 1.55 -4.42
C ARG A 11 2.56 0.02 -4.38
N LEU A 12 1.52 -0.64 -3.87
CA LEU A 12 1.39 -2.10 -3.81
C LEU A 12 0.03 -2.50 -4.39
N GLY A 13 0.04 -3.33 -5.44
CA GLY A 13 -1.18 -3.90 -6.02
C GLY A 13 -1.69 -5.08 -5.21
N ILE A 14 -2.99 -5.10 -4.92
CA ILE A 14 -3.66 -6.20 -4.20
C ILE A 14 -4.91 -6.60 -4.99
N TYR A 15 -4.98 -7.86 -5.43
CA TYR A 15 -6.18 -8.42 -6.05
C TYR A 15 -7.01 -9.16 -5.00
N ALA A 16 -7.92 -8.43 -4.35
CA ALA A 16 -8.71 -8.94 -3.23
C ALA A 16 -10.08 -8.24 -3.15
N THR A 17 -10.93 -8.66 -2.22
CA THR A 17 -12.10 -7.85 -1.83
C THR A 17 -11.64 -6.60 -1.07
N GLU A 18 -12.50 -5.58 -0.99
CA GLU A 18 -12.21 -4.36 -0.23
C GLU A 18 -11.85 -4.65 1.24
N GLN A 19 -12.62 -5.52 1.89
CA GLN A 19 -12.35 -5.95 3.27
C GLN A 19 -10.96 -6.59 3.42
N GLN A 20 -10.59 -7.49 2.51
CA GLN A 20 -9.28 -8.14 2.53
C GLN A 20 -8.13 -7.14 2.30
N ALA A 21 -8.36 -6.14 1.44
CA ALA A 21 -7.38 -5.10 1.17
C ALA A 21 -7.16 -4.19 2.39
N GLU A 22 -8.23 -3.82 3.11
CA GLU A 22 -8.13 -3.08 4.38
C GLU A 22 -7.40 -3.89 5.46
N GLU A 23 -7.71 -5.18 5.61
CA GLU A 23 -6.99 -6.06 6.54
C GLU A 23 -5.48 -6.13 6.23
N ILE A 24 -5.10 -6.18 4.96
CA ILE A 24 -3.69 -6.15 4.54
C ILE A 24 -3.06 -4.78 4.87
N LYS A 25 -3.75 -3.67 4.60
CA LYS A 25 -3.27 -2.32 4.92
C LYS A 25 -3.04 -2.15 6.43
N GLU A 26 -3.95 -2.63 7.27
CA GLU A 26 -3.78 -2.62 8.73
C GLU A 26 -2.55 -3.43 9.17
N ARG A 27 -2.35 -4.62 8.56
CA ARG A 27 -1.18 -5.45 8.85
C ARG A 27 0.11 -4.76 8.45
N ILE A 28 0.17 -4.14 7.26
CA ILE A 28 1.33 -3.35 6.81
C ILE A 28 1.58 -2.19 7.77
N THR A 29 0.52 -1.49 8.19
CA THR A 29 0.60 -0.37 9.13
C THR A 29 1.25 -0.79 10.46
N ARG A 30 0.84 -1.93 11.01
CA ARG A 30 1.43 -2.49 12.24
C ARG A 30 2.86 -2.99 12.06
N LEU A 31 3.24 -3.42 10.86
CA LEU A 31 4.62 -3.79 10.55
C LEU A 31 5.54 -2.56 10.53
N LEU A 32 5.06 -1.43 9.99
CA LEU A 32 5.83 -0.18 9.91
C LEU A 32 5.83 0.61 11.23
N CYS A 33 4.77 0.50 12.03
CA CYS A 33 4.68 1.05 13.38
C CYS A 33 4.38 -0.08 14.38
N PRO A 34 5.41 -0.85 14.81
CA PRO A 34 5.22 -1.97 15.73
C PRO A 34 4.82 -1.52 17.15
N ASP A 35 5.13 -0.27 17.51
CA ASP A 35 4.70 0.37 18.76
C ASP A 35 3.82 1.59 18.45
N PRO A 36 2.48 1.45 18.42
CA PRO A 36 1.58 2.55 18.11
C PRO A 36 1.55 3.63 19.21
N ASP A 37 2.04 3.33 20.41
CA ASP A 37 2.00 4.21 21.58
C ASP A 37 3.35 4.92 21.82
N HIS A 38 4.29 4.83 20.87
CA HIS A 38 5.57 5.51 20.97
C HIS A 38 5.38 7.04 21.07
N ALA A 39 6.26 7.69 21.82
CA ALA A 39 6.20 9.14 21.96
C ALA A 39 6.59 9.83 20.64
N PRO A 40 5.77 10.77 20.12
CA PRO A 40 6.11 11.53 18.93
C PRO A 40 7.33 12.46 19.16
N PRO A 41 8.06 12.87 18.10
CA PRO A 41 7.75 12.65 16.67
C PRO A 41 8.33 11.36 16.07
N CYS A 42 7.69 10.83 15.02
CA CYS A 42 8.24 9.73 14.22
C CYS A 42 9.55 10.15 13.52
N PRO A 43 10.61 9.31 13.51
CA PRO A 43 11.85 9.60 12.79
C PRO A 43 11.66 9.80 11.27
N VAL A 44 10.71 9.05 10.69
CA VAL A 44 10.26 9.21 9.30
C VAL A 44 8.72 9.22 9.32
N PRO A 45 8.06 10.37 9.13
CA PRO A 45 6.61 10.44 9.09
C PRO A 45 6.06 9.82 7.80
N TRP A 46 4.96 9.08 7.91
CA TRP A 46 4.32 8.42 6.77
C TRP A 46 2.81 8.29 7.00
N SER A 47 2.09 8.03 5.92
CA SER A 47 0.67 7.66 5.93
C SER A 47 0.43 6.56 4.88
N ALA A 48 -0.66 5.81 5.02
CA ALA A 48 -1.05 4.78 4.06
C ALA A 48 -2.46 5.07 3.53
N LEU A 49 -2.60 5.00 2.22
CA LEU A 49 -3.87 5.16 1.51
C LEU A 49 -4.27 3.82 0.88
N LEU A 50 -5.57 3.56 0.82
CA LEU A 50 -6.13 2.47 0.02
C LEU A 50 -6.95 3.08 -1.10
N LEU A 51 -6.68 2.67 -2.34
CA LEU A 51 -7.35 3.16 -3.55
C LEU A 51 -7.98 1.98 -4.28
N HIS A 52 -9.18 2.15 -4.81
CA HIS A 52 -9.75 1.16 -5.72
C HIS A 52 -9.11 1.32 -7.10
N GLY A 53 -9.13 0.25 -7.92
CA GLY A 53 -8.53 0.27 -9.25
C GLY A 53 -9.09 1.35 -10.18
N SER A 54 -10.32 1.82 -9.94
CA SER A 54 -10.92 2.94 -10.66
C SER A 54 -10.31 4.31 -10.36
N ASP A 55 -9.62 4.43 -9.22
CA ASP A 55 -9.09 5.69 -8.71
C ASP A 55 -7.59 5.83 -9.04
N LEU A 56 -7.02 4.86 -9.75
CA LEU A 56 -5.63 4.87 -10.18
C LEU A 56 -5.51 5.61 -11.50
N ASP A 57 -4.61 6.60 -11.57
CA ASP A 57 -4.29 7.30 -12.82
C ASP A 57 -3.68 6.38 -13.89
N ASP A 58 -3.09 5.26 -13.46
CA ASP A 58 -2.59 4.19 -14.31
C ASP A 58 -3.09 2.84 -13.81
N ALA A 59 -4.28 2.47 -14.26
CA ALA A 59 -4.93 1.20 -13.92
C ALA A 59 -4.25 -0.02 -14.59
N GLU A 60 -3.43 0.19 -15.63
CA GLU A 60 -2.74 -0.90 -16.34
C GLU A 60 -1.49 -1.41 -15.59
N SER A 61 -0.97 -0.59 -14.65
CA SER A 61 0.14 -0.93 -13.74
C SER A 61 0.01 -2.29 -13.03
N TYR A 62 -1.22 -2.82 -12.88
CA TYR A 62 -1.49 -4.08 -12.18
C TYR A 62 -2.17 -5.15 -13.05
N SER A 63 -2.08 -5.03 -14.37
CA SER A 63 -2.65 -6.02 -15.30
C SER A 63 -2.11 -7.44 -15.05
N ASP A 64 -0.79 -7.59 -14.90
CA ASP A 64 -0.13 -8.87 -14.60
C ASP A 64 -0.63 -9.51 -13.30
N LEU A 65 -0.90 -8.71 -12.26
CA LEU A 65 -1.45 -9.20 -10.99
C LEU A 65 -2.84 -9.82 -11.18
N VAL A 66 -3.68 -9.18 -12.00
CA VAL A 66 -5.02 -9.68 -12.33
C VAL A 66 -4.91 -10.98 -13.15
N GLU A 67 -3.98 -11.04 -14.11
CA GLU A 67 -3.74 -12.25 -14.89
C GLU A 67 -3.27 -13.42 -14.02
N GLN A 68 -2.31 -13.18 -13.13
CA GLN A 68 -1.84 -14.20 -12.19
C GLN A 68 -2.99 -14.76 -11.35
N ALA A 69 -3.82 -13.90 -10.77
CA ALA A 69 -4.95 -14.34 -9.96
C ALA A 69 -5.99 -15.17 -10.75
N ARG A 70 -6.16 -14.90 -12.05
CA ARG A 70 -7.02 -15.71 -12.93
C ARG A 70 -6.41 -17.08 -13.20
N ILE A 71 -5.09 -17.16 -13.38
CA ILE A 71 -4.35 -18.42 -13.60
C ILE A 71 -4.43 -19.30 -12.35
N GLU A 72 -4.21 -18.74 -11.16
CA GLU A 72 -4.20 -19.49 -9.89
C GLU A 72 -5.58 -19.99 -9.45
N ARG A 73 -6.67 -19.38 -9.95
CA ARG A 73 -8.06 -19.79 -9.66
C ARG A 73 -8.59 -20.88 -10.61
N ARG A 74 -7.80 -21.29 -11.61
CA ARG A 74 -8.13 -22.32 -12.59
C ARG A 74 -7.66 -23.70 -12.12
#